data_AF-A0A3M3JFJ6-F1
#
_entry.id   AF-A0A3M3JFJ6-F1
#
_cell.length_a   1.000
_cell.length_b   1.000
_cell.length_c   1.000
_cell.angle_alpha   90.00
_cell.angle_beta   90.00
_cell.angle_gamma   90.00
#
_symmetry.space_group_name_H-M   'P 1'
#
loop_
_entity.id
_entity.type
_entity.pdbx_description
1 polymer ?
#
loop_
_entity_poly.entity_id
_entity_poly.type
_entity_poly.pdbx_seq_one_letter_code
_entity_poly.pdbx_strand_id
1 'polypeptide(L)'
;RHPDIRLVWAANELMAFGAMDALRERGGSPGRDMVFSAINGTALSLQAQLNGSLSVVATGHFTLGGWAIILLHRYDATQPHARQPLGARTIDVLHLVEPQDTQRFLEATRNERYQLDTRAFDTQASGEKSPFSLKSMLPPAALGSQ
;
A
#
# COMPACT_ATOMS: atom_id res chain seq x y z
N ARG A 1 9.31 -19.65 24.17
CA ARG A 1 10.41 -20.12 23.28
C ARG A 1 11.47 -19.05 23.06
N HIS A 2 11.09 -17.79 22.79
CA HIS A 2 12.05 -16.68 22.61
C HIS A 2 11.56 -15.45 23.41
N PRO A 3 12.04 -15.24 24.66
CA PRO A 3 11.54 -14.17 25.53
C PRO A 3 11.98 -12.77 25.09
N ASP A 4 13.10 -12.67 24.37
CA ASP A 4 13.73 -11.40 24.03
C ASP A 4 13.31 -10.84 22.66
N ILE A 5 12.35 -11.47 21.97
CA ILE A 5 11.85 -10.93 20.70
C ILE A 5 11.14 -9.60 20.97
N ARG A 6 11.60 -8.55 20.27
CA ARG A 6 11.02 -7.21 20.31
C ARG A 6 10.44 -6.76 18.97
N LEU A 7 10.49 -7.61 17.94
CA LEU A 7 10.00 -7.33 16.59
C LEU A 7 9.33 -8.55 15.97
N VAL A 8 8.18 -8.34 15.33
CA VAL A 8 7.53 -9.33 14.47
C VAL A 8 7.34 -8.72 13.08
N TRP A 9 7.96 -9.35 12.09
CA TRP A 9 7.65 -9.08 10.68
C TRP A 9 6.53 -10.01 10.23
N ALA A 10 5.44 -9.46 9.70
CA ALA A 10 4.34 -10.24 9.15
C ALA A 10 4.13 -9.95 7.67
N ALA A 11 3.80 -10.99 6.91
CA ALA A 11 3.54 -10.90 5.47
C ALA A 11 2.18 -10.27 5.13
N ASN A 12 1.28 -10.11 6.12
CA ASN A 12 0.04 -9.36 6.00
C ASN A 12 -0.44 -8.88 7.39
N GLU A 13 -1.50 -8.08 7.42
CA GLU A 13 -2.06 -7.51 8.65
C GLU A 13 -2.76 -8.55 9.53
N LEU A 14 -3.38 -9.59 8.96
CA LEU A 14 -4.07 -10.61 9.76
C LEU A 14 -3.08 -11.42 10.60
N MET A 15 -1.92 -11.77 10.03
CA MET A 15 -0.82 -12.40 10.76
C MET A 15 -0.25 -11.47 11.83
N ALA A 16 -0.09 -10.17 11.53
CA ALA A 16 0.35 -9.20 12.51
C ALA A 16 -0.65 -9.11 13.67
N PHE A 17 -1.95 -9.01 13.38
CA PHE A 17 -3.00 -8.92 14.39
C PHE A 17 -3.06 -10.18 15.28
N GLY A 18 -2.95 -11.37 14.70
CA GLY A 18 -2.87 -12.59 15.51
C GLY A 18 -1.65 -12.63 16.43
N ALA A 19 -0.49 -12.15 15.97
CA ALA A 19 0.70 -12.05 16.80
C ALA A 19 0.57 -10.96 17.89
N MET A 20 -0.13 -9.87 17.60
CA MET A 20 -0.46 -8.81 18.55
C MET A 20 -1.42 -9.31 19.63
N ASP A 21 -2.40 -10.12 19.27
CA ASP A 21 -3.33 -10.73 20.23
C ASP A 21 -2.60 -11.69 21.17
N ALA A 22 -1.71 -12.55 20.64
CA ALA A 22 -0.86 -13.42 21.46
C ALA A 22 0.07 -12.64 22.41
N LEU A 23 0.52 -11.43 22.02
CA LEU A 23 1.26 -10.55 22.93
C LEU A 23 0.36 -10.00 24.05
N ARG A 24 -0.85 -9.55 23.71
CA ARG A 24 -1.83 -9.03 24.67
C ARG A 24 -2.24 -10.07 25.70
N GLU A 25 -2.45 -11.31 25.28
CA GLU A 25 -2.75 -12.45 26.18
C GLU A 25 -1.65 -12.68 27.22
N ARG A 26 -0.40 -12.31 26.90
CA ARG A 26 0.75 -12.39 27.81
C ARG A 26 0.97 -11.10 28.61
N GLY A 27 0.04 -10.15 28.55
CA GLY A 27 0.11 -8.86 29.24
C GLY A 27 0.96 -7.79 28.55
N GLY A 28 1.44 -8.04 27.32
CA GLY A 28 2.23 -7.08 26.56
C GLY A 28 1.38 -6.12 25.73
N SER A 29 1.97 -5.00 25.32
CA SER A 29 1.34 -3.96 24.51
C SER A 29 2.02 -3.83 23.14
N PRO A 30 1.30 -4.08 22.02
CA PRO A 30 1.83 -3.83 20.69
C PRO A 30 2.23 -2.36 20.48
N GLY A 31 3.32 -2.14 19.75
CA GLY A 31 3.88 -0.80 19.50
C GLY A 31 4.77 -0.26 20.63
N ARG A 32 4.65 -0.80 21.85
CA ARG A 32 5.49 -0.43 23.01
C ARG A 32 6.44 -1.54 23.42
N ASP A 33 5.87 -2.71 23.74
CA ASP A 33 6.64 -3.84 24.24
C ASP A 33 7.20 -4.67 23.07
N MET A 34 6.54 -4.66 21.91
CA MET A 34 7.02 -5.27 20.67
C MET A 34 6.51 -4.48 19.46
N VAL A 35 7.35 -4.31 18.45
CA VAL A 35 6.99 -3.64 17.18
C VAL A 35 6.56 -4.65 16.13
N PHE A 36 5.63 -4.24 15.28
CA PHE A 36 5.01 -5.11 14.27
C PHE A 36 5.05 -4.44 12.90
N SER A 37 5.27 -5.23 11.85
CA SER A 37 5.08 -4.79 10.47
C SER A 37 4.03 -5.63 9.76
N ALA A 38 3.35 -5.03 8.79
CA ALA A 38 2.44 -5.73 7.90
C ALA A 38 2.52 -5.20 6.46
N ILE A 39 2.01 -6.01 5.54
CA ILE A 39 1.74 -5.63 4.15
C ILE A 39 0.22 -5.61 3.97
N ASN A 40 -0.28 -4.75 3.07
CA ASN A 40 -1.63 -4.64 2.49
C ASN A 40 -2.14 -3.21 2.52
N GLY A 41 -2.05 -2.52 3.66
CA GLY A 41 -2.58 -1.16 3.80
C GLY A 41 -4.11 -1.12 3.78
N THR A 42 -4.79 -2.15 4.28
CA THR A 42 -6.23 -2.09 4.54
C THR A 42 -6.57 -1.03 5.59
N ALA A 43 -7.83 -0.59 5.63
CA ALA A 43 -8.29 0.41 6.60
C ALA A 43 -7.98 -0.01 8.06
N LEU A 44 -8.03 -1.30 8.37
CA LEU A 44 -7.65 -1.83 9.69
C LEU A 44 -6.16 -1.64 9.97
N SER A 45 -5.29 -2.01 9.02
CA SER A 45 -3.84 -1.87 9.19
C SER A 45 -3.41 -0.40 9.30
N LEU A 46 -4.01 0.49 8.50
CA LEU A 46 -3.76 1.92 8.55
C LEU A 46 -4.27 2.54 9.86
N GLN A 47 -5.44 2.11 10.36
CA GLN A 47 -5.94 2.54 11.66
C GLN A 47 -5.04 2.05 12.81
N ALA A 48 -4.52 0.83 12.71
CA ALA A 48 -3.56 0.27 13.65
C ALA A 48 -2.21 1.01 13.61
N GLN A 49 -1.81 1.53 12.44
CA GLN A 49 -0.65 2.39 12.33
C GLN A 49 -0.89 3.75 12.98
N LEU A 50 -2.05 4.38 12.73
CA LEU A 50 -2.43 5.66 13.37
C LEU A 50 -2.48 5.58 14.89
N ASN A 51 -2.96 4.47 15.45
CA ASN A 51 -3.02 4.28 16.90
C ASN A 51 -1.70 3.75 17.51
N GLY A 52 -0.66 3.56 16.70
CA GLY A 52 0.67 3.15 17.12
C GLY A 52 0.85 1.67 17.42
N SER A 53 -0.20 0.85 17.30
CA SER A 53 -0.12 -0.59 17.57
C SER A 53 0.61 -1.37 16.47
N LEU A 54 0.56 -0.89 15.23
CA LEU A 54 1.31 -1.38 14.09
C LEU A 54 2.37 -0.34 13.71
N SER A 55 3.64 -0.73 13.63
CA SER A 55 4.74 0.24 13.47
C SER A 55 5.06 0.55 12.01
N VAL A 56 4.88 -0.42 11.12
CA VAL A 56 5.28 -0.35 9.71
C VAL A 56 4.18 -0.98 8.85
N VAL A 57 3.69 -0.25 7.85
CA VAL A 57 2.73 -0.75 6.86
C VAL A 57 3.27 -0.52 5.46
N ALA A 58 3.41 -1.59 4.68
CA ALA A 58 3.67 -1.51 3.25
C ALA A 58 2.38 -1.76 2.44
N THR A 59 2.17 -1.01 1.37
CA THR A 59 0.95 -1.11 0.55
C THR A 59 1.23 -0.79 -0.92
N GLY A 60 0.19 -0.81 -1.76
CA GLY A 60 0.21 -0.40 -3.16
C GLY A 60 0.16 -1.55 -4.17
N HIS A 61 0.51 -2.76 -3.78
CA HIS A 61 0.48 -3.92 -4.69
C HIS A 61 -0.92 -4.28 -5.23
N PHE A 62 -1.99 -3.92 -4.51
CA PHE A 62 -3.37 -4.12 -5.00
C PHE A 62 -3.66 -3.34 -6.30
N THR A 63 -2.89 -2.30 -6.59
CA THR A 63 -3.04 -1.47 -7.81
C THR A 63 -2.62 -2.19 -9.09
N LEU A 64 -1.88 -3.30 -8.98
CA LEU A 64 -1.43 -4.10 -10.13
C LEU A 64 -2.58 -4.53 -11.05
N GLY A 65 -3.78 -4.78 -10.51
CA GLY A 65 -4.96 -5.08 -11.31
C GLY A 65 -5.37 -3.91 -12.22
N GLY A 66 -5.39 -2.69 -11.69
CA GLY A 66 -5.68 -1.48 -12.48
C GLY A 66 -4.63 -1.24 -13.55
N TRP A 67 -3.34 -1.42 -13.21
CA TRP A 67 -2.24 -1.33 -14.15
C TRP A 67 -2.34 -2.37 -15.27
N ALA A 68 -2.73 -3.61 -14.96
CA ALA A 68 -2.96 -4.65 -15.95
C ALA A 68 -4.12 -4.29 -16.91
N ILE A 69 -5.22 -3.73 -16.41
CA ILE A 69 -6.35 -3.30 -17.24
C ILE A 69 -5.92 -2.20 -18.23
N ILE A 70 -5.16 -1.21 -17.78
CA ILE A 70 -4.67 -0.15 -18.67
C ILE A 70 -3.75 -0.73 -19.75
N LEU A 71 -2.86 -1.68 -19.40
CA LEU A 71 -2.02 -2.38 -20.39
C LEU A 71 -2.85 -3.15 -21.42
N LEU A 72 -3.87 -3.89 -20.97
CA LEU A 72 -4.76 -4.65 -21.85
C LEU A 72 -5.58 -3.73 -22.76
N HIS A 73 -6.15 -2.65 -22.21
CA HIS A 73 -6.90 -1.67 -22.98
C HIS A 73 -6.06 -1.06 -24.09
N ARG A 74 -4.79 -0.71 -23.81
CA ARG A 74 -3.88 -0.17 -24.82
C ARG A 74 -3.51 -1.18 -25.89
N TYR A 75 -3.26 -2.43 -25.50
CA TYR A 75 -3.02 -3.50 -26.47
C TYR A 75 -4.20 -3.64 -27.43
N ASP A 76 -5.43 -3.59 -26.91
CA ASP A 76 -6.64 -3.68 -27.72
C ASP A 76 -6.84 -2.45 -28.62
N ALA A 77 -6.61 -1.24 -28.10
CA ALA A 77 -6.71 0.01 -28.86
C ALA A 77 -5.63 0.17 -29.95
N THR A 78 -4.54 -0.60 -29.88
CA THR A 78 -3.47 -0.56 -30.89
C THR A 78 -3.89 -1.33 -32.15
N GLN A 79 -3.62 -0.77 -33.33
CA GLN A 79 -3.91 -1.42 -34.61
C GLN A 79 -3.28 -2.82 -34.66
N PRO A 80 -3.99 -3.85 -35.15
CA PRO A 80 -3.53 -5.24 -35.06
C PRO A 80 -2.11 -5.49 -35.57
N HIS A 81 -1.70 -4.84 -36.66
CA HIS A 81 -0.36 -5.00 -37.24
C HIS A 81 0.75 -4.29 -36.46
N ALA A 82 0.41 -3.39 -35.53
CA ALA A 82 1.34 -2.62 -34.71
C ALA A 82 1.42 -3.16 -33.27
N ARG A 83 0.59 -4.15 -32.92
CA ARG A 83 0.57 -4.75 -31.58
C ARG A 83 1.90 -5.47 -31.30
N GLN A 84 2.45 -5.21 -30.13
CA GLN A 84 3.62 -5.90 -29.60
C GLN A 84 3.21 -6.82 -28.43
N PRO A 85 3.88 -7.96 -28.22
CA PRO A 85 3.65 -8.78 -27.04
C PRO A 85 3.83 -7.98 -25.75
N LEU A 86 2.89 -8.12 -24.81
CA LEU A 86 2.96 -7.41 -23.52
C LEU A 86 4.17 -7.87 -22.68
N GLY A 87 4.53 -9.15 -22.73
CA GLY A 87 5.69 -9.71 -22.03
C GLY A 87 5.63 -9.55 -20.51
N ALA A 88 6.73 -9.87 -19.83
CA ALA A 88 6.88 -9.58 -18.41
C ALA A 88 7.05 -8.07 -18.20
N ARG A 89 6.42 -7.56 -17.12
CA ARG A 89 6.54 -6.17 -16.68
C ARG A 89 6.86 -6.16 -15.19
N THR A 90 7.82 -5.33 -14.81
CA THR A 90 8.12 -5.01 -13.41
C THR A 90 7.60 -3.60 -13.16
N ILE A 91 6.77 -3.45 -12.13
CA ILE A 91 6.17 -2.17 -11.75
C ILE A 91 6.41 -1.97 -10.25
N ASP A 92 7.00 -0.84 -9.90
CA ASP A 92 7.30 -0.47 -8.51
C ASP A 92 6.04 0.10 -7.84
N VAL A 93 5.23 -0.80 -7.31
CA VAL A 93 3.95 -0.47 -6.66
C VAL A 93 4.02 -0.43 -5.15
N LEU A 94 5.01 -1.11 -4.55
CA LEU A 94 5.14 -1.19 -3.10
C LEU A 94 5.69 0.11 -2.54
N HIS A 95 4.98 0.63 -1.54
CA HIS A 95 5.37 1.84 -0.82
C HIS A 95 5.17 1.64 0.68
N LEU A 96 6.09 2.18 1.47
CA LEU A 96 5.93 2.28 2.92
C LEU A 96 4.98 3.43 3.23
N VAL A 97 3.95 3.20 4.02
CA VAL A 97 3.07 4.27 4.49
C VAL A 97 3.79 5.07 5.56
N GLU A 98 4.19 6.30 5.24
CA GLU A 98 4.78 7.21 6.21
C GLU A 98 3.72 7.68 7.23
N PRO A 99 4.10 7.92 8.50
CA PRO A 99 3.17 8.42 9.52
C PRO A 99 2.38 9.66 9.08
N GLN A 100 3.04 10.59 8.39
CA GLN A 100 2.45 11.83 7.86
C GLN A 100 1.38 11.61 6.79
N ASP A 101 1.44 10.49 6.05
CA ASP A 101 0.48 10.17 4.98
C ASP A 101 -0.58 9.17 5.44
N THR A 102 -0.43 8.55 6.61
CA THR A 102 -1.29 7.42 7.06
C THR A 102 -2.77 7.80 7.08
N GLN A 103 -3.11 9.01 7.53
CA GLN A 103 -4.50 9.47 7.55
C GLN A 103 -5.07 9.62 6.13
N ARG A 104 -4.29 10.17 5.20
CA ARG A 104 -4.71 10.32 3.79
C ARG A 104 -4.92 8.96 3.13
N PHE A 105 -4.04 8.00 3.37
CA PHE A 105 -4.22 6.62 2.91
C PHE A 105 -5.46 5.97 3.51
N LEU A 106 -5.74 6.20 4.80
CA LEU A 106 -6.93 5.64 5.46
C LEU A 106 -8.22 6.20 4.84
N GLU A 107 -8.27 7.51 4.62
CA GLU A 107 -9.41 8.18 3.98
C GLU A 107 -9.60 7.69 2.54
N ALA A 108 -8.53 7.57 1.75
CA ALA A 108 -8.59 7.05 0.40
C ALA A 108 -9.07 5.58 0.36
N THR A 109 -8.57 4.74 1.29
CA THR A 109 -8.96 3.33 1.40
C THR A 109 -10.42 3.18 1.79
N ARG A 110 -10.91 3.94 2.78
CA ARG A 110 -12.30 3.85 3.27
C ARG A 110 -13.32 4.31 2.24
N ASN A 111 -12.96 5.29 1.41
CA ASN A 111 -13.87 5.89 0.44
C ASN A 111 -13.66 5.38 -0.99
N GLU A 112 -12.73 4.44 -1.21
CA GLU A 112 -12.35 3.93 -2.52
C GLU A 112 -11.92 5.05 -3.50
N ARG A 113 -11.24 6.09 -2.99
CA ARG A 113 -10.91 7.33 -3.74
C ARG A 113 -9.51 7.36 -4.33
N TYR A 114 -9.00 6.20 -4.76
CA TYR A 114 -7.73 6.18 -5.49
C TYR A 114 -7.95 6.63 -6.94
N GLN A 115 -7.10 7.54 -7.42
CA GLN A 115 -7.15 8.05 -8.79
C GLN A 115 -6.11 7.35 -9.65
N LEU A 116 -6.51 6.85 -10.82
CA LEU A 116 -5.62 6.26 -11.81
C LEU A 116 -5.51 7.21 -13.01
N ASP A 117 -4.29 7.63 -13.35
CA ASP A 117 -4.04 8.29 -14.64
C ASP A 117 -3.91 7.22 -15.74
N THR A 118 -4.86 7.19 -16.65
CA THR A 118 -4.88 6.23 -17.77
C THR A 118 -3.74 6.45 -18.77
N ARG A 119 -3.06 7.60 -18.72
CA ARG A 119 -1.89 7.93 -19.55
C ARG A 119 -0.54 7.55 -18.91
N ALA A 120 -0.54 7.03 -17.68
CA ALA A 120 0.65 6.75 -16.89
C ALA A 120 1.74 5.91 -17.60
N PHE A 121 1.34 4.98 -18.47
CA PHE A 121 2.26 4.06 -19.15
C PHE A 121 3.16 4.68 -20.21
N ASP A 122 2.89 5.91 -20.64
CA ASP A 122 3.80 6.64 -21.55
C ASP A 122 4.94 7.32 -20.81
N THR A 123 4.92 7.30 -19.48
CA THR A 123 5.95 7.91 -18.66
C THR A 123 6.89 6.85 -18.12
N GLN A 124 8.19 7.04 -18.36
CA GLN A 124 9.20 6.30 -17.62
C GLN A 124 9.52 7.09 -16.36
N ALA A 125 9.01 6.61 -15.22
CA ALA A 125 9.26 7.21 -13.91
C ALA A 125 9.34 6.13 -12.83
N SER A 126 10.34 6.26 -11.96
CA SER A 126 10.61 5.37 -10.83
C SER A 126 10.53 6.10 -9.49
N GLY A 127 10.33 5.34 -8.40
CA GLY A 127 10.25 5.89 -7.05
C GLY A 127 8.91 6.58 -6.74
N GLU A 128 8.87 7.41 -5.69
CA GLU A 128 7.60 8.00 -5.19
C GLU A 128 6.86 8.88 -6.20
N LYS A 129 7.57 9.47 -7.16
CA LYS A 129 7.01 10.30 -8.23
C LYS A 129 6.51 9.49 -9.43
N SER A 130 6.71 8.18 -9.41
CA SER A 130 6.17 7.28 -10.44
C SER A 130 4.63 7.37 -10.45
N PRO A 131 3.98 7.42 -11.61
CA PRO A 131 2.53 7.31 -11.65
C PRO A 131 2.04 5.92 -11.20
N PHE A 132 2.96 4.95 -11.06
CA PHE A 132 2.68 3.63 -10.55
C PHE A 132 2.77 3.53 -9.02
N SER A 133 3.20 4.60 -8.34
CA SER A 133 3.26 4.66 -6.88
C SER A 133 1.88 4.94 -6.29
N LEU A 134 1.57 4.32 -5.15
CA LEU A 134 0.28 4.58 -4.50
C LEU A 134 0.12 6.04 -4.05
N LYS A 135 1.24 6.74 -3.77
CA LYS A 135 1.24 8.15 -3.36
C LYS A 135 0.74 9.07 -4.49
N SER A 136 1.05 8.73 -5.74
CA SER A 136 0.54 9.45 -6.93
C SER A 136 -0.97 9.26 -7.16
N MET A 137 -1.54 8.19 -6.58
CA MET A 137 -2.96 7.85 -6.70
C MET A 137 -3.81 8.44 -5.56
N LEU A 138 -3.18 9.05 -4.56
CA LEU A 138 -3.91 9.73 -3.49
C LEU A 138 -4.63 10.96 -4.06
N PRO A 139 -5.86 11.25 -3.59
CA PRO A 139 -6.48 12.51 -3.91
C PRO A 139 -5.60 13.68 -3.43
N PRO A 140 -5.71 14.86 -4.08
CA PRO A 140 -5.07 16.08 -3.60
C PRO A 140 -5.41 16.29 -2.12
N ALA A 141 -4.45 16.78 -1.34
CA ALA A 141 -4.77 17.22 0.01
C ALA A 141 -5.91 18.24 -0.09
N ALA A 142 -6.97 18.06 0.69
CA ALA A 142 -8.02 19.06 0.75
C ALA A 142 -7.35 20.40 1.10
N LEU A 143 -7.45 21.39 0.20
CA LEU A 143 -7.12 22.76 0.53
C LEU A 143 -7.96 23.10 1.74
N GLY A 144 -7.32 23.20 2.91
CA GLY A 144 -7.99 23.61 4.11
C GLY A 144 -8.73 24.90 3.82
N SER A 145 -10.04 24.89 4.04
CA SER A 145 -10.79 26.11 4.26
C SER A 145 -10.12 26.83 5.42
N GLN A 146 -9.32 27.84 5.09
CA GLN A 146 -8.95 28.90 6.03
C GLN A 146 -10.19 29.68 6.43
#